data_AF-A0A8H6EZP0-F1
#
_entry.id   AF-A0A8H6EZP0-F1
#
_cell.length_a   1.000
_cell.length_b   1.000
_cell.length_c   1.000
_cell.angle_alpha   90.00
_cell.angle_beta   90.00
_cell.angle_gamma   90.00
#
_symmetry.space_group_name_H-M   'P 1'
#
loop_
_entity.id
_entity.type
_entity.pdbx_description
1 polymer ?
#
loop_
_entity_poly.entity_id
_entity_poly.type
_entity_poly.pdbx_seq_one_letter_code
_entity_poly.pdbx_strand_id
1 'polypeptide(L)'
;MLSLKSAKIIYYHGFNDNDIGNQNLVLDFLRVLNPSSFKNLEIVIGCDHMACNCLADLIKELSETGGLRLRKLAVKQLTVHRDHNYSEKFDYYLSEFLIKSPSRLSLRFLSISYDVPGDFNIGNSVKGNGIQGNFLKRKRLFEDTIQKVANLETLVMPHFLENAACYEQVMSDLLWNGCKCDHCKSYLSIFDYYVMHHQYYDGLEGYMTDMITPVLFGSAGKTLFRRLINDLDLSFLEYPQLDTYWDFHTGNGITHFDDDTDSEDCQFNESCFKPLTKCLAHFYMNYVNTYGEAIPSLKRVIMNGEFFERKLGKTDEWICAYD
;
A
#
# COMPACT_ATOMS: atom_id res chain seq x y z
N MET A 1 -4.18 -29.50 20.38
CA MET A 1 -3.84 -28.15 19.88
C MET A 1 -2.44 -28.18 19.29
N LEU A 2 -2.28 -27.63 18.09
CA LEU A 2 -1.01 -27.55 17.36
C LEU A 2 -0.16 -26.38 17.89
N SER A 3 1.08 -26.67 18.29
CA SER A 3 2.02 -25.65 18.78
C SER A 3 2.91 -25.12 17.64
N LEU A 4 2.37 -24.15 16.91
CA LEU A 4 3.08 -23.43 15.86
C LEU A 4 3.40 -22.00 16.33
N LYS A 5 4.52 -21.43 15.87
CA LYS A 5 4.91 -20.04 16.15
C LYS A 5 4.45 -19.07 15.05
N SER A 6 4.46 -19.51 13.80
CA SER A 6 4.25 -18.67 12.63
C SER A 6 3.56 -19.43 11.51
N ALA A 7 2.65 -18.77 10.78
CA ALA A 7 2.04 -19.33 9.58
C ALA A 7 1.77 -18.24 8.54
N LYS A 8 1.76 -18.66 7.28
CA LYS A 8 1.13 -17.94 6.18
C LYS A 8 -0.12 -18.70 5.77
N ILE A 9 -1.25 -18.00 5.69
CA ILE A 9 -2.52 -18.56 5.23
C ILE A 9 -2.99 -17.81 3.99
N ILE A 10 -3.62 -18.53 3.08
CA ILE A 10 -4.24 -17.96 1.89
C ILE A 10 -5.73 -18.26 2.01
N TYR A 11 -6.52 -17.22 2.21
CA TYR A 11 -7.97 -17.29 2.32
C TYR A 11 -8.59 -16.52 1.16
N TYR A 12 -8.72 -17.20 0.02
CA TYR A 12 -9.20 -16.62 -1.22
C TYR A 12 -10.40 -17.41 -1.74
N HIS A 13 -11.37 -16.70 -2.31
CA HIS A 13 -12.52 -17.28 -3.00
C HIS A 13 -12.52 -16.80 -4.45
N GLY A 14 -12.01 -17.63 -5.36
CA GLY A 14 -12.05 -17.36 -6.80
C GLY A 14 -13.42 -17.67 -7.44
N PHE A 15 -13.65 -17.14 -8.64
CA PHE A 15 -14.93 -17.26 -9.38
C PHE A 15 -15.51 -18.67 -9.57
N ASN A 16 -14.67 -19.70 -9.59
CA ASN A 16 -15.07 -21.07 -9.92
C ASN A 16 -15.43 -21.93 -8.69
N ASP A 17 -15.53 -21.34 -7.50
CA ASP A 17 -15.79 -22.03 -6.21
C ASP A 17 -14.80 -23.14 -5.83
N ASN A 18 -13.76 -23.38 -6.65
CA ASN A 18 -12.74 -24.40 -6.43
C ASN A 18 -11.96 -24.21 -5.12
N ASP A 19 -11.95 -22.99 -4.58
CA ASP A 19 -11.20 -22.63 -3.37
C ASP A 19 -12.01 -22.75 -2.07
N ILE A 20 -13.31 -23.05 -2.12
CA ILE A 20 -14.15 -23.18 -0.92
C ILE A 20 -13.61 -24.30 0.01
N GLY A 21 -13.12 -25.40 -0.57
CA GLY A 21 -12.45 -26.46 0.17
C GLY A 21 -11.22 -25.97 0.94
N ASN A 22 -10.41 -25.11 0.31
CA ASN A 22 -9.23 -24.52 0.92
C ASN A 22 -9.60 -23.57 2.07
N GLN A 23 -10.66 -22.77 1.90
CA GLN A 23 -11.13 -21.87 2.95
C GLN A 23 -11.57 -22.62 4.21
N ASN A 24 -12.33 -23.70 4.06
CA ASN A 24 -12.74 -24.52 5.20
C ASN A 24 -11.54 -25.13 5.93
N LEU A 25 -10.54 -25.61 5.19
CA LEU A 25 -9.30 -26.12 5.77
C LEU A 25 -8.52 -25.05 6.55
N VAL A 26 -8.52 -23.80 6.08
CA VAL A 26 -7.91 -22.68 6.81
C VAL A 26 -8.67 -22.41 8.12
N LEU A 27 -10.00 -22.39 8.10
CA LEU A 27 -10.79 -22.19 9.33
C LEU A 27 -10.56 -23.33 10.32
N ASP A 28 -10.57 -24.59 9.87
CA ASP A 28 -10.29 -25.75 10.72
C ASP A 28 -8.87 -25.73 11.27
N PHE A 29 -7.89 -25.29 10.48
CA PHE A 29 -6.53 -25.06 10.94
C PHE A 29 -6.49 -24.02 12.07
N LEU A 30 -7.17 -22.87 11.90
CA LEU A 30 -7.21 -21.82 12.93
C LEU A 30 -7.78 -22.34 14.26
N ARG A 31 -8.84 -23.17 14.21
CA ARG A 31 -9.49 -23.76 15.39
C ARG A 31 -8.59 -24.68 16.20
N VAL A 32 -7.62 -25.35 15.57
CA VAL A 32 -6.72 -26.28 16.26
C VAL A 32 -5.42 -25.63 16.74
N LEU A 33 -5.17 -24.36 16.40
CA LEU A 33 -3.98 -23.63 16.84
C LEU A 33 -3.96 -23.42 18.35
N ASN A 34 -2.78 -23.53 18.95
CA ASN A 34 -2.54 -23.07 20.31
C ASN A 34 -2.32 -21.54 20.32
N PRO A 35 -3.25 -20.72 20.85
CA PRO A 35 -3.11 -19.25 20.82
C PRO A 35 -1.91 -18.72 21.59
N SER A 36 -1.44 -19.48 22.59
CA SER A 36 -0.32 -19.09 23.43
C SER A 36 1.01 -19.16 22.69
N SER A 37 1.20 -20.14 21.79
CA SER A 37 2.44 -20.29 21.01
C SER A 37 2.45 -19.49 19.71
N PHE A 38 1.28 -19.25 19.12
CA PHE A 38 1.14 -18.59 17.82
C PHE A 38 1.37 -17.08 17.93
N LYS A 39 2.36 -16.54 17.19
CA LYS A 39 2.81 -15.15 17.33
C LYS A 39 2.91 -14.38 16.02
N ASN A 40 3.13 -15.04 14.89
CA ASN A 40 3.31 -14.34 13.63
C ASN A 40 2.33 -14.90 12.59
N LEU A 41 1.58 -14.02 11.95
CA LEU A 41 0.59 -14.42 10.97
C LEU A 41 0.75 -13.57 9.71
N GLU A 42 0.88 -14.23 8.57
CA GLU A 42 0.72 -13.63 7.26
C GLU A 42 -0.58 -14.13 6.65
N ILE A 43 -1.42 -13.22 6.17
CA ILE A 43 -2.71 -13.55 5.57
C ILE A 43 -2.73 -12.95 4.17
N VAL A 44 -2.96 -13.79 3.17
CA VAL A 44 -3.44 -13.33 1.86
C VAL A 44 -4.96 -13.54 1.86
N ILE A 45 -5.73 -12.48 1.67
CA ILE A 45 -7.19 -12.52 1.76
C ILE A 45 -7.83 -11.86 0.55
N GLY A 46 -8.86 -12.50 0.01
CA GLY A 46 -9.57 -12.00 -1.14
C GLY A 46 -10.82 -12.79 -1.48
N CYS A 47 -11.58 -12.26 -2.42
CA CYS A 47 -12.81 -12.84 -2.93
C CYS A 47 -13.21 -12.13 -4.22
N ASP A 48 -13.50 -12.90 -5.26
CA ASP A 48 -13.96 -12.42 -6.56
C ASP A 48 -15.48 -12.19 -6.62
N HIS A 49 -16.20 -12.53 -5.54
CA HIS A 49 -17.64 -12.34 -5.43
C HIS A 49 -17.95 -11.18 -4.49
N MET A 50 -18.35 -10.02 -5.04
CA MET A 50 -18.61 -8.81 -4.23
C MET A 50 -19.63 -9.02 -3.10
N ALA A 51 -20.61 -9.91 -3.30
CA ALA A 51 -21.64 -10.24 -2.33
C ALA A 51 -21.20 -11.29 -1.27
N CYS A 52 -19.98 -11.83 -1.34
CA CYS A 52 -19.50 -12.80 -0.34
C CYS A 52 -19.23 -12.12 1.01
N ASN A 53 -19.38 -12.90 2.08
CA ASN A 53 -18.98 -12.55 3.45
C ASN A 53 -17.62 -13.14 3.85
N CYS A 54 -16.85 -13.64 2.89
CA CYS A 54 -15.56 -14.29 3.05
C CYS A 54 -14.62 -13.54 4.04
N LEU A 55 -14.47 -12.22 3.87
CA LEU A 55 -13.66 -11.41 4.79
C LEU A 55 -14.23 -11.41 6.22
N ALA A 56 -15.55 -11.22 6.35
CA ALA A 56 -16.23 -11.21 7.64
C ALA A 56 -16.10 -12.56 8.37
N ASP A 57 -16.23 -13.66 7.63
CA ASP A 57 -16.14 -15.02 8.16
C ASP A 57 -14.73 -15.32 8.69
N LEU A 58 -13.68 -14.96 7.95
CA LEU A 58 -12.31 -15.11 8.43
C LEU A 58 -12.04 -14.24 9.67
N ILE A 59 -12.47 -12.97 9.66
CA ILE A 59 -12.28 -12.07 10.81
C ILE A 59 -13.02 -12.58 12.04
N LYS A 60 -14.23 -13.10 11.87
CA LYS A 60 -15.00 -13.74 12.94
C LYS A 60 -14.21 -14.90 13.54
N GLU A 61 -13.75 -15.84 12.71
CA GLU A 61 -13.00 -17.00 13.18
C GLU A 61 -11.69 -16.60 13.88
N LEU A 62 -10.92 -15.67 13.32
CA LEU A 62 -9.69 -15.14 13.94
C LEU A 62 -9.95 -14.46 15.28
N SER A 63 -11.11 -13.82 15.44
CA SER A 63 -11.51 -13.15 16.69
C SER A 63 -12.00 -14.16 17.73
N GLU A 64 -12.70 -15.22 17.30
CA GLU A 64 -13.24 -16.28 18.14
C GLU A 64 -12.19 -17.32 18.56
N THR A 65 -11.08 -17.43 17.80
CA THR A 65 -9.95 -18.31 18.12
C THR A 65 -9.20 -17.83 19.38
N GLY A 66 -9.73 -18.14 20.55
CA GLY A 66 -9.03 -18.36 21.82
C GLY A 66 -8.13 -17.26 22.37
N GLY A 67 -8.22 -16.03 21.87
CA GLY A 67 -7.42 -14.89 22.34
C GLY A 67 -6.01 -14.83 21.76
N LEU A 68 -5.88 -14.99 20.44
CA LEU A 68 -4.62 -14.76 19.70
C LEU A 68 -3.94 -13.46 20.14
N ARG A 69 -2.65 -13.57 20.47
CA ARG A 69 -1.76 -12.46 20.84
C ARG A 69 -0.58 -12.39 19.89
N LEU A 70 -0.86 -11.96 18.67
CA LEU A 70 0.12 -11.81 17.61
C LEU A 70 1.12 -10.71 17.97
N ARG A 71 2.38 -10.94 17.60
CA ARG A 71 3.47 -9.96 17.65
C ARG A 71 3.76 -9.38 16.27
N LYS A 72 3.62 -10.18 15.21
CA LYS A 72 3.73 -9.72 13.83
C LYS A 72 2.48 -10.11 13.04
N LEU A 73 1.94 -9.17 12.27
CA LEU A 73 0.84 -9.40 11.34
C LEU A 73 1.22 -8.83 9.99
N ALA A 74 1.05 -9.60 8.93
CA ALA A 74 1.05 -9.10 7.55
C ALA A 74 -0.28 -9.49 6.90
N VAL A 75 -0.94 -8.54 6.26
CA VAL A 75 -2.19 -8.78 5.54
C VAL A 75 -2.06 -8.25 4.12
N LYS A 76 -2.27 -9.12 3.16
CA LYS A 76 -2.27 -8.81 1.73
C LYS A 76 -3.67 -9.00 1.16
N GLN A 77 -4.24 -7.92 0.66
CA GLN A 77 -5.43 -7.97 -0.16
C GLN A 77 -5.11 -8.69 -1.49
N LEU A 78 -6.05 -9.49 -1.96
CA LEU A 78 -6.05 -10.08 -3.29
C LEU A 78 -7.43 -9.82 -3.90
N THR A 79 -7.50 -9.14 -5.03
CA THR A 79 -8.79 -8.85 -5.66
C THR A 79 -8.66 -8.55 -7.15
N VAL A 80 -9.59 -9.10 -7.92
CA VAL A 80 -9.79 -8.72 -9.33
C VAL A 80 -10.65 -7.46 -9.47
N HIS A 81 -11.25 -6.98 -8.38
CA HIS A 81 -12.20 -5.87 -8.42
C HIS A 81 -11.48 -4.52 -8.42
N ARG A 82 -11.75 -3.72 -9.44
CA ARG A 82 -11.33 -2.31 -9.55
C ARG A 82 -12.34 -1.37 -8.91
N ASP A 83 -12.76 -1.65 -7.68
CA ASP A 83 -13.80 -0.90 -6.97
C ASP A 83 -13.32 -0.43 -5.59
N HIS A 84 -13.42 0.88 -5.35
CA HIS A 84 -13.22 1.48 -4.04
C HIS A 84 -13.97 0.75 -2.91
N ASN A 85 -15.24 0.40 -3.13
CA ASN A 85 -16.08 -0.22 -2.10
C ASN A 85 -15.49 -1.54 -1.61
N TYR A 86 -14.82 -2.27 -2.52
CA TYR A 86 -14.17 -3.52 -2.17
C TYR A 86 -12.95 -3.28 -1.27
N SER A 87 -12.09 -2.33 -1.61
CA SER A 87 -10.92 -1.98 -0.81
C SER A 87 -11.30 -1.31 0.52
N GLU A 88 -12.38 -0.53 0.55
CA GLU A 88 -12.93 -0.01 1.81
C GLU A 88 -13.48 -1.13 2.69
N LYS A 89 -14.18 -2.13 2.12
CA LYS A 89 -14.66 -3.30 2.87
C LYS A 89 -13.48 -4.07 3.48
N PHE A 90 -12.39 -4.22 2.74
CA PHE A 90 -11.15 -4.79 3.25
C PHE A 90 -10.60 -3.99 4.46
N ASP A 91 -10.46 -2.67 4.32
CA ASP A 91 -10.00 -1.80 5.41
C ASP A 91 -10.89 -1.95 6.64
N TYR A 92 -12.21 -1.93 6.47
CA TYR A 92 -13.17 -2.05 7.55
C TYR A 92 -12.98 -3.34 8.35
N TYR A 93 -12.92 -4.50 7.69
CA TYR A 93 -12.76 -5.77 8.38
C TYR A 93 -11.39 -5.92 9.03
N LEU A 94 -10.33 -5.44 8.38
CA LEU A 94 -9.00 -5.40 8.98
C LEU A 94 -8.98 -4.52 10.24
N SER A 95 -9.60 -3.34 10.17
CA SER A 95 -9.77 -2.44 11.30
C SER A 95 -10.52 -3.08 12.46
N GLU A 96 -11.65 -3.73 12.17
CA GLU A 96 -12.44 -4.45 13.16
C GLU A 96 -11.62 -5.55 13.85
N PHE A 97 -10.84 -6.32 13.08
CA PHE A 97 -9.93 -7.32 13.64
C PHE A 97 -8.86 -6.70 14.53
N LEU A 98 -8.16 -5.67 14.05
CA LEU A 98 -7.10 -4.99 14.80
C LEU A 98 -7.63 -4.37 16.09
N ILE A 99 -8.86 -3.84 16.10
CA ILE A 99 -9.45 -3.18 17.26
C ILE A 99 -9.97 -4.20 18.29
N LYS A 100 -10.62 -5.28 17.83
CA LYS A 100 -11.28 -6.25 18.72
C LYS A 100 -10.34 -7.35 19.20
N SER A 101 -9.30 -7.68 18.44
CA SER A 101 -8.36 -8.74 18.79
C SER A 101 -7.49 -8.36 20.00
N PRO A 102 -7.23 -9.30 20.93
CA PRO A 102 -6.21 -9.13 21.97
C PRO A 102 -4.81 -8.82 21.42
N SER A 103 -4.57 -9.16 20.14
CA SER A 103 -3.32 -8.85 19.44
C SER A 103 -3.01 -7.36 19.41
N ARG A 104 -4.00 -6.47 19.52
CA ARG A 104 -3.78 -5.01 19.57
C ARG A 104 -2.80 -4.55 20.66
N LEU A 105 -2.72 -5.32 21.75
CA LEU A 105 -1.83 -5.06 22.88
C LEU A 105 -0.45 -5.69 22.72
N SER A 106 -0.27 -6.66 21.83
CA SER A 106 0.99 -7.39 21.65
C SER A 106 1.66 -7.16 20.30
N LEU A 107 0.96 -6.56 19.34
CA LEU A 107 1.43 -6.34 17.99
C LEU A 107 2.58 -5.32 17.99
N ARG A 108 3.72 -5.72 17.42
CA ARG A 108 4.93 -4.90 17.27
C ARG A 108 5.25 -4.61 15.80
N PHE A 109 4.77 -5.44 14.88
CA PHE A 109 4.97 -5.29 13.45
C PHE A 109 3.64 -5.48 12.72
N LEU A 110 3.34 -4.58 11.79
CA LEU A 110 2.16 -4.62 10.92
C LEU A 110 2.58 -4.31 9.49
N SER A 111 2.28 -5.21 8.55
CA SER A 111 2.35 -4.97 7.11
C SER A 111 0.96 -5.02 6.50
N ILE A 112 0.60 -4.02 5.69
CA ILE A 112 -0.67 -4.00 4.95
C ILE A 112 -0.37 -3.74 3.47
N SER A 113 -0.68 -4.74 2.66
CA SER A 113 -0.46 -4.74 1.21
C SER A 113 -1.81 -4.73 0.48
N TYR A 114 -1.94 -3.84 -0.50
CA TYR A 114 -3.13 -3.70 -1.34
C TYR A 114 -2.90 -4.34 -2.70
N ASP A 115 -3.97 -4.90 -3.28
CA ASP A 115 -3.98 -5.26 -4.68
C ASP A 115 -4.49 -4.06 -5.47
N VAL A 116 -3.61 -3.44 -6.25
CA VAL A 116 -3.88 -2.17 -6.92
C VAL A 116 -3.93 -2.39 -8.43
N PRO A 117 -4.91 -1.82 -9.15
CA PRO A 117 -4.96 -1.90 -10.60
C PRO A 117 -3.66 -1.45 -11.26
N GLY A 118 -3.27 -2.13 -12.34
CA GLY A 118 -2.00 -1.85 -13.01
C GLY A 118 -1.90 -0.44 -13.62
N ASP A 119 -3.03 0.12 -14.03
CA ASP A 119 -3.18 1.47 -14.57
C ASP A 119 -3.60 2.49 -13.50
N PHE A 120 -3.71 2.07 -12.24
CA PHE A 120 -4.15 2.89 -11.11
C PHE A 120 -5.56 3.48 -11.31
N ASN A 121 -6.36 2.95 -12.23
CA ASN A 121 -7.72 3.42 -12.44
C ASN A 121 -8.71 2.57 -11.62
N ILE A 122 -9.55 3.23 -10.80
CA ILE A 122 -10.60 2.60 -10.02
C ILE A 122 -11.99 3.08 -10.42
N GLY A 123 -12.82 2.12 -10.82
CA GLY A 123 -14.17 2.32 -11.36
C GLY A 123 -14.27 1.90 -12.83
N ASN A 124 -15.47 1.51 -13.25
CA ASN A 124 -15.82 1.50 -14.68
C ASN A 124 -16.06 2.96 -15.10
N SER A 125 -15.60 3.33 -16.30
CA SER A 125 -15.56 4.67 -16.90
C SER A 125 -16.87 5.49 -16.89
N VAL A 126 -17.97 4.93 -16.39
CA VAL A 126 -19.28 5.59 -16.28
C VAL A 126 -19.54 6.19 -14.89
N LYS A 127 -18.83 5.76 -13.83
CA LYS A 127 -18.97 6.27 -12.45
C LYS A 127 -17.64 6.18 -11.72
N GLY A 128 -16.76 7.16 -11.94
CA GLY A 128 -15.43 7.19 -11.32
C GLY A 128 -15.49 7.07 -9.79
N ASN A 129 -14.88 6.01 -9.26
CA ASN A 129 -14.77 5.79 -7.81
C ASN A 129 -13.45 6.39 -7.24
N GLY A 130 -12.58 6.89 -8.11
CA GLY A 130 -11.31 7.55 -7.81
C GLY A 130 -11.41 8.99 -7.30
N ILE A 131 -12.47 9.30 -6.54
CA ILE A 131 -12.68 10.65 -5.99
C ILE A 131 -11.97 10.83 -4.64
N GLN A 132 -11.47 12.05 -4.36
CA GLN A 132 -10.77 12.38 -3.12
C GLN A 132 -11.52 12.00 -1.84
N GLY A 133 -12.85 12.16 -1.80
CA GLY A 133 -13.67 11.84 -0.63
C GLY A 133 -13.54 10.38 -0.19
N ASN A 134 -13.40 9.46 -1.15
CA ASN A 134 -13.21 8.04 -0.91
C ASN A 134 -11.84 7.75 -0.29
N PHE A 135 -10.78 8.41 -0.77
CA PHE A 135 -9.45 8.33 -0.13
C PHE A 135 -9.48 8.84 1.31
N LEU A 136 -10.05 10.03 1.53
CA LEU A 136 -10.10 10.64 2.86
C LEU A 136 -10.88 9.78 3.87
N LYS A 137 -11.96 9.11 3.42
CA LYS A 137 -12.73 8.18 4.25
C LYS A 137 -11.87 6.99 4.71
N ARG A 138 -11.13 6.36 3.79
CA ARG A 138 -10.20 5.24 4.10
C ARG A 138 -9.04 5.69 4.98
N LYS A 139 -8.45 6.85 4.67
CA LYS A 139 -7.39 7.46 5.50
C LYS A 139 -7.87 7.65 6.94
N ARG A 140 -9.05 8.23 7.13
CA ARG A 140 -9.63 8.44 8.47
C ARG A 140 -9.88 7.12 9.21
N LEU A 141 -10.44 6.12 8.53
CA LEU A 141 -10.63 4.78 9.11
C LEU A 141 -9.29 4.17 9.56
N PHE A 142 -8.25 4.29 8.74
CA PHE A 142 -6.91 3.81 9.08
C PHE A 142 -6.34 4.56 10.28
N GLU A 143 -6.38 5.89 10.29
CA GLU A 143 -5.97 6.74 11.43
C GLU A 143 -6.69 6.36 12.73
N ASP A 144 -8.01 6.14 12.64
CA ASP A 144 -8.83 5.72 13.77
C ASP A 144 -8.47 4.32 14.29
N THR A 145 -7.95 3.47 13.41
CA THR A 145 -7.53 2.09 13.72
C THR A 145 -6.15 2.04 14.35
N ILE A 146 -5.17 2.73 13.76
CA ILE A 146 -3.77 2.66 14.18
C ILE A 146 -3.56 3.16 15.61
N GLN A 147 -4.32 4.16 16.06
CA GLN A 147 -4.29 4.62 17.46
C GLN A 147 -4.66 3.52 18.47
N LYS A 148 -5.31 2.43 18.03
CA LYS A 148 -5.71 1.31 18.91
C LYS A 148 -4.65 0.21 19.02
N VAL A 149 -3.62 0.23 18.15
CA VAL A 149 -2.45 -0.67 18.20
C VAL A 149 -1.24 0.04 18.80
N ALA A 150 -1.42 0.64 19.98
CA ALA A 150 -0.47 1.56 20.63
C ALA A 150 0.94 1.01 20.88
N ASN A 151 1.12 -0.31 20.75
CA ASN A 151 2.37 -1.03 20.96
C ASN A 151 3.15 -1.32 19.67
N LEU A 152 2.64 -0.86 18.52
CA LEU A 152 3.26 -1.08 17.21
C LEU A 152 4.60 -0.34 17.10
N GLU A 153 5.67 -1.07 16.80
CA GLU A 153 7.02 -0.52 16.64
C GLU A 153 7.40 -0.32 15.17
N THR A 154 6.81 -1.10 14.26
CA THR A 154 7.06 -1.02 12.83
C THR A 154 5.75 -1.13 12.04
N LEU A 155 5.52 -0.15 11.17
CA LEU A 155 4.46 -0.14 10.18
C LEU A 155 5.05 -0.26 8.77
N VAL A 156 4.55 -1.19 7.97
CA VAL A 156 4.94 -1.36 6.56
C VAL A 156 3.69 -1.23 5.69
N MET A 157 3.74 -0.34 4.72
CA MET A 157 2.69 -0.15 3.72
C MET A 157 3.34 -0.22 2.33
N PRO A 158 3.56 -1.44 1.80
CA PRO A 158 4.35 -1.62 0.58
C PRO A 158 3.70 -1.01 -0.66
N HIS A 159 2.38 -0.86 -0.66
CA HIS A 159 1.60 -0.40 -1.81
C HIS A 159 0.87 0.94 -1.53
N PHE A 160 1.44 1.79 -0.65
CA PHE A 160 0.75 3.01 -0.21
C PHE A 160 0.52 4.00 -1.36
N LEU A 161 1.56 4.29 -2.14
CA LEU A 161 1.52 5.27 -3.22
C LEU A 161 0.67 4.80 -4.39
N GLU A 162 0.72 3.52 -4.76
CA GLU A 162 -0.13 2.96 -5.80
C GLU A 162 -1.59 3.03 -5.37
N ASN A 163 -1.90 2.71 -4.10
CA ASN A 163 -3.26 2.84 -3.58
C ASN A 163 -3.71 4.31 -3.54
N ALA A 164 -2.84 5.24 -3.15
CA ALA A 164 -3.13 6.67 -3.22
C ALA A 164 -3.28 7.18 -4.67
N ALA A 165 -2.53 6.60 -5.62
CA ALA A 165 -2.56 6.93 -7.03
C ALA A 165 -3.91 6.65 -7.68
N CYS A 166 -4.70 5.73 -7.13
CA CYS A 166 -6.09 5.51 -7.51
C CYS A 166 -7.03 6.71 -7.30
N TYR A 167 -6.54 7.79 -6.68
CA TYR A 167 -7.31 8.99 -6.39
C TYR A 167 -6.58 10.20 -6.97
N GLU A 168 -6.98 10.60 -8.18
CA GLU A 168 -6.29 11.61 -8.98
C GLU A 168 -6.04 12.91 -8.22
N GLN A 169 -7.04 13.44 -7.50
CA GLN A 169 -6.87 14.70 -6.77
C GLN A 169 -5.75 14.63 -5.72
N VAL A 170 -5.49 13.45 -5.12
CA VAL A 170 -4.42 13.28 -4.12
C VAL A 170 -3.05 13.38 -4.80
N MET A 171 -2.91 12.79 -5.98
CA MET A 171 -1.68 12.82 -6.77
C MET A 171 -1.42 14.19 -7.40
N SER A 172 -2.47 14.83 -7.89
CA SER A 172 -2.43 16.20 -8.37
C SER A 172 -2.06 17.19 -7.27
N ASP A 173 -2.56 16.99 -6.04
CA ASP A 173 -2.17 17.78 -4.88
C ASP A 173 -0.69 17.56 -4.52
N LEU A 174 -0.16 16.34 -4.63
CA LEU A 174 1.26 16.07 -4.46
C LEU A 174 2.11 16.87 -5.47
N LEU A 175 1.76 16.82 -6.75
CA LEU A 175 2.51 17.49 -7.81
C LEU A 175 2.47 19.01 -7.69
N TRP A 176 1.27 19.60 -7.56
CA TRP A 176 1.08 21.04 -7.67
C TRP A 176 1.06 21.77 -6.32
N ASN A 177 0.65 21.09 -5.25
CA ASN A 177 0.50 21.66 -3.91
C ASN A 177 1.38 20.99 -2.84
N GLY A 178 2.25 20.05 -3.25
CA GLY A 178 3.16 19.34 -2.34
C GLY A 178 4.21 20.22 -1.67
N CYS A 179 5.22 19.58 -1.10
CA CYS A 179 6.30 20.25 -0.37
C CYS A 179 6.89 21.45 -1.14
N LYS A 180 7.06 22.58 -0.47
CA LYS A 180 7.52 23.85 -1.06
C LYS A 180 8.99 24.16 -0.74
N CYS A 181 9.77 23.19 -0.27
CA CYS A 181 11.21 23.35 -0.08
C CYS A 181 11.92 23.57 -1.43
N ASP A 182 13.16 24.08 -1.40
CA ASP A 182 13.91 24.42 -2.61
C ASP A 182 14.08 23.24 -3.57
N HIS A 183 14.28 22.03 -3.03
CA HIS A 183 14.35 20.80 -3.82
C HIS A 183 13.03 20.53 -4.55
N CYS A 184 11.92 20.37 -3.82
CA CYS A 184 10.63 20.04 -4.41
C CYS A 184 10.12 21.13 -5.36
N LYS A 185 10.35 22.41 -5.04
CA LYS A 185 10.01 23.52 -5.92
C LYS A 185 10.75 23.45 -7.27
N SER A 186 11.98 22.94 -7.28
CA SER A 186 12.79 22.83 -8.51
C SER A 186 12.42 21.60 -9.35
N TYR A 187 12.10 20.48 -8.71
CA TYR A 187 11.88 19.21 -9.40
C TYR A 187 10.42 18.90 -9.72
N LEU A 188 9.45 19.34 -8.92
CA LEU A 188 8.03 19.08 -9.20
C LEU A 188 7.59 19.72 -10.52
N SER A 189 8.12 20.89 -10.90
CA SER A 189 7.83 21.50 -12.21
C SER A 189 8.39 20.69 -13.39
N ILE A 190 9.47 19.94 -13.19
CA ILE A 190 10.01 19.04 -14.22
C ILE A 190 9.04 17.86 -14.41
N PHE A 191 8.53 17.29 -13.32
CA PHE A 191 7.55 16.20 -13.42
C PHE A 191 6.18 16.67 -13.92
N ASP A 192 5.82 17.93 -13.71
CA ASP A 192 4.66 18.56 -14.36
C ASP A 192 4.84 18.63 -15.88
N TYR A 193 6.03 19.06 -16.33
CA TYR A 193 6.38 19.02 -17.74
C TYR A 193 6.28 17.60 -18.32
N TYR A 194 6.77 16.58 -17.61
CA TYR A 194 6.64 15.18 -18.02
C TYR A 194 5.17 14.78 -18.28
N VAL A 195 4.27 15.09 -17.34
CA VAL A 195 2.84 14.77 -17.45
C VAL A 195 2.20 15.44 -18.67
N MET A 196 2.63 16.65 -19.03
CA MET A 196 2.08 17.38 -20.18
C MET A 196 2.60 16.89 -21.55
N HIS A 197 3.70 16.12 -21.61
CA HIS A 197 4.37 15.74 -22.87
C HIS A 197 4.46 14.23 -23.09
N HIS A 198 3.78 13.44 -22.26
CA HIS A 198 3.72 11.98 -22.41
C HIS A 198 2.28 11.50 -22.50
N GLN A 199 2.12 10.32 -23.08
CA GLN A 199 0.89 9.54 -23.12
C GLN A 199 1.15 8.16 -22.53
N TYR A 200 0.08 7.49 -22.09
CA TYR A 200 0.12 6.11 -21.62
C TYR A 200 -0.98 5.29 -22.28
N TYR A 201 -0.80 3.98 -22.33
CA TYR A 201 -1.82 3.05 -22.81
C TYR A 201 -2.85 2.78 -21.71
N ASP A 202 -4.08 3.24 -21.91
CA ASP A 202 -5.20 2.87 -21.05
C ASP A 202 -5.67 1.45 -21.43
N GLY A 203 -5.37 0.49 -20.55
CA GLY A 203 -5.71 -0.91 -20.77
C GLY A 203 -7.21 -1.23 -20.71
N LEU A 204 -8.03 -0.37 -20.06
CA LEU A 204 -9.47 -0.55 -20.03
C LEU A 204 -10.12 -0.04 -21.30
N GLU A 205 -9.68 1.13 -21.75
CA GLU A 205 -10.26 1.81 -22.92
C GLU A 205 -9.62 1.36 -24.24
N GLY A 206 -8.42 0.76 -24.19
CA GLY A 206 -7.75 0.13 -25.32
C GLY A 206 -7.06 1.10 -26.27
N TYR A 207 -6.71 2.30 -25.81
CA TYR A 207 -6.04 3.33 -26.61
C TYR A 207 -5.01 4.13 -25.80
N MET A 208 -4.17 4.88 -26.51
CA MET A 208 -3.21 5.81 -25.91
C MET A 208 -3.91 7.11 -25.50
N THR A 209 -3.70 7.54 -24.26
CA THR A 209 -4.29 8.76 -23.70
C THR A 209 -3.23 9.57 -22.95
N ASP A 210 -3.50 10.85 -22.71
CA ASP A 210 -2.61 11.77 -22.01
C ASP A 210 -2.13 11.19 -20.67
N MET A 211 -0.85 11.40 -20.36
CA MET A 211 -0.29 11.07 -19.06
C MET A 211 -1.03 11.82 -17.94
N ILE A 212 -1.25 11.14 -16.83
CA ILE A 212 -1.92 11.70 -15.65
C ILE A 212 -1.09 11.44 -14.39
N THR A 213 -1.30 12.26 -13.36
CA THR A 213 -0.56 12.15 -12.10
C THR A 213 -0.70 10.78 -11.41
N PRO A 214 -1.86 10.07 -11.46
CA PRO A 214 -1.95 8.65 -11.08
C PRO A 214 -0.91 7.74 -11.72
N VAL A 215 -0.72 7.83 -13.04
CA VAL A 215 0.18 6.94 -13.77
C VAL A 215 1.64 7.27 -13.46
N LEU A 216 2.00 8.56 -13.38
CA LEU A 216 3.31 9.01 -12.96
C LEU A 216 3.69 8.47 -11.58
N PHE A 217 2.91 8.80 -10.55
CA PHE A 217 3.27 8.45 -9.17
C PHE A 217 3.00 6.99 -8.85
N GLY A 218 1.98 6.37 -9.45
CA GLY A 218 1.75 4.94 -9.32
C GLY A 218 2.91 4.13 -9.89
N SER A 219 3.46 4.52 -11.05
CA SER A 219 4.62 3.84 -11.66
C SER A 219 5.89 4.02 -10.83
N ALA A 220 6.08 5.21 -10.26
CA ALA A 220 7.13 5.45 -9.28
C ALA A 220 6.97 4.58 -8.03
N GLY A 221 5.74 4.46 -7.50
CA GLY A 221 5.38 3.60 -6.37
C GLY A 221 5.72 2.14 -6.63
N LYS A 222 5.34 1.62 -7.80
CA LYS A 222 5.67 0.24 -8.22
C LYS A 222 7.18 -0.01 -8.27
N THR A 223 7.93 0.97 -8.73
CA THR A 223 9.40 0.86 -8.80
C THR A 223 10.04 0.93 -7.43
N LEU A 224 9.55 1.82 -6.57
CA LEU A 224 9.98 1.93 -5.18
C LEU A 224 9.69 0.63 -4.41
N PHE A 225 8.50 0.04 -4.59
CA PHE A 225 8.11 -1.20 -3.91
C PHE A 225 9.12 -2.34 -4.14
N ARG A 226 9.74 -2.40 -5.33
CA ARG A 226 10.78 -3.39 -5.67
C ARG A 226 12.04 -3.28 -4.82
N ARG A 227 12.25 -2.21 -4.05
CA ARG A 227 13.31 -2.13 -3.03
C ARG A 227 13.13 -3.17 -1.93
N LEU A 228 11.89 -3.62 -1.71
CA LEU A 228 11.55 -4.69 -0.77
C LEU A 228 11.62 -6.04 -1.49
N ILE A 229 12.58 -6.89 -1.11
CA ILE A 229 12.64 -8.29 -1.58
C ILE A 229 11.42 -9.03 -1.03
N ASN A 230 10.63 -9.68 -1.89
CA ASN A 230 9.34 -10.26 -1.48
C ASN A 230 9.17 -11.74 -1.84
N ASP A 231 9.36 -12.61 -0.83
CA ASP A 231 8.70 -13.93 -0.76
C ASP A 231 7.61 -13.98 0.34
N LEU A 232 7.84 -13.24 1.43
CA LEU A 232 6.99 -13.14 2.63
C LEU A 232 7.03 -11.71 3.18
N ASP A 233 5.86 -11.07 3.31
CA ASP A 233 5.74 -9.70 3.83
C ASP A 233 6.24 -9.60 5.30
N LEU A 234 6.17 -10.70 6.08
CA LEU A 234 6.73 -10.74 7.43
C LEU A 234 8.27 -10.63 7.50
N SER A 235 8.94 -10.87 6.37
CA SER A 235 10.41 -10.94 6.26
C SER A 235 11.03 -9.72 5.56
N PHE A 236 10.27 -8.65 5.28
CA PHE A 236 10.80 -7.43 4.63
C PHE A 236 12.02 -6.82 5.31
N LEU A 237 12.17 -7.00 6.63
CA LEU A 237 13.30 -6.50 7.40
C LEU A 237 14.47 -7.49 7.53
N GLU A 238 14.31 -8.71 7.02
CA GLU A 238 15.32 -9.78 7.11
C GLU A 238 16.26 -9.77 5.91
N TYR A 239 15.89 -9.06 4.84
CA TYR A 239 16.63 -8.95 3.60
C TYR A 239 17.21 -7.55 3.40
N PRO A 240 18.35 -7.42 2.69
CA PRO A 240 18.86 -6.13 2.27
C PRO A 240 17.88 -5.47 1.28
N GLN A 241 17.83 -4.15 1.32
CA GLN A 241 17.07 -3.36 0.37
C GLN A 241 17.76 -3.38 -0.98
N LEU A 242 16.97 -3.43 -2.05
CA LEU A 242 17.47 -3.23 -3.40
C LEU A 242 17.53 -1.75 -3.73
N ASP A 243 18.49 -1.37 -4.57
CA ASP A 243 18.51 -0.06 -5.20
C ASP A 243 17.78 -0.15 -6.54
N THR A 244 16.70 0.62 -6.70
CA THR A 244 15.81 0.54 -7.85
C THR A 244 15.58 1.91 -8.46
N TYR A 245 15.53 1.93 -9.80
CA TYR A 245 15.35 3.12 -10.62
C TYR A 245 14.29 2.90 -11.67
N TRP A 246 13.61 3.99 -12.05
CA TRP A 246 12.64 4.00 -13.14
C TRP A 246 13.16 4.95 -14.23
N ASP A 247 13.05 4.51 -15.48
CA ASP A 247 13.48 5.26 -16.66
C ASP A 247 12.38 6.16 -17.23
N PHE A 248 11.22 6.25 -16.57
CA PHE A 248 10.07 7.05 -16.97
C PHE A 248 9.37 6.60 -18.27
N HIS A 249 9.75 5.45 -18.84
CA HIS A 249 9.16 4.93 -20.08
C HIS A 249 8.72 3.47 -19.97
N THR A 250 9.21 2.76 -18.96
CA THR A 250 8.79 1.39 -18.69
C THR A 250 7.47 1.34 -17.92
N GLY A 251 6.57 0.45 -18.36
CA GLY A 251 5.25 0.23 -17.76
C GLY A 251 4.14 1.01 -18.47
N ASN A 252 2.91 0.47 -18.44
CA ASN A 252 1.68 1.08 -18.98
C ASN A 252 1.79 1.68 -20.40
N GLY A 253 2.70 1.16 -21.24
CA GLY A 253 2.88 1.61 -22.62
C GLY A 253 3.20 3.10 -22.74
N ILE A 254 4.00 3.66 -21.83
CA ILE A 254 4.30 5.10 -21.79
C ILE A 254 5.16 5.51 -23.00
N THR A 255 4.72 6.55 -23.72
CA THR A 255 5.42 7.11 -24.88
C THR A 255 5.25 8.63 -24.95
N HIS A 256 5.96 9.27 -25.87
CA HIS A 256 5.74 10.68 -26.26
C HIS A 256 4.55 10.81 -27.21
N PHE A 257 4.07 12.02 -27.42
CA PHE A 257 3.13 12.33 -28.51
C PHE A 257 3.82 12.22 -29.88
N ASP A 258 3.14 11.59 -30.85
CA ASP A 258 3.70 11.32 -32.19
C ASP A 258 3.93 12.60 -33.03
N ASP A 259 3.26 13.70 -32.66
CA ASP A 259 3.24 14.95 -33.43
C ASP A 259 4.33 15.96 -33.02
N ASP A 260 5.13 15.65 -31.99
CA ASP A 260 6.30 16.44 -31.64
C ASP A 260 7.40 16.23 -32.69
N THR A 261 7.30 17.00 -33.79
CA THR A 261 8.36 17.15 -34.80
C THR A 261 9.64 17.75 -34.23
N ASP A 262 9.55 18.29 -33.01
CA ASP A 262 10.65 18.58 -32.11
C ASP A 262 10.73 17.47 -31.05
N SER A 263 10.94 16.22 -31.47
CA SER A 263 11.33 15.15 -30.56
C SER A 263 12.73 15.47 -30.05
N GLU A 264 12.83 16.48 -29.19
CA GLU A 264 13.96 16.66 -28.29
C GLU A 264 14.21 15.28 -27.68
N ASP A 265 15.44 14.79 -27.78
CA ASP A 265 15.83 13.54 -27.13
C ASP A 265 15.30 13.60 -25.70
N CYS A 266 14.32 12.77 -25.35
CA CYS A 266 13.68 12.87 -24.05
C CYS A 266 14.73 12.69 -22.96
N GLN A 267 14.86 13.71 -22.11
CA GLN A 267 15.89 13.72 -21.08
C GLN A 267 15.45 12.96 -19.82
N PHE A 268 14.21 12.47 -19.75
CA PHE A 268 13.74 11.63 -18.65
C PHE A 268 14.38 10.24 -18.74
N ASN A 269 15.14 9.90 -17.71
CA ASN A 269 15.80 8.61 -17.54
C ASN A 269 15.98 8.32 -16.04
N GLU A 270 16.70 7.24 -15.72
CA GLU A 270 16.94 6.80 -14.33
C GLU A 270 17.51 7.90 -13.41
N SER A 271 18.26 8.86 -13.96
CA SER A 271 18.82 9.97 -13.17
C SER A 271 17.76 10.90 -12.60
N CYS A 272 16.58 11.00 -13.24
CA CYS A 272 15.44 11.79 -12.78
C CYS A 272 14.71 11.11 -11.61
N PHE A 273 14.93 9.83 -11.37
CA PHE A 273 14.18 9.08 -10.38
C PHE A 273 14.55 9.48 -8.95
N LYS A 274 15.84 9.64 -8.63
CA LYS A 274 16.25 10.02 -7.26
C LYS A 274 15.68 11.39 -6.82
N PRO A 275 15.65 12.44 -7.67
CA PRO A 275 14.92 13.66 -7.34
C PRO A 275 13.42 13.45 -7.09
N LEU A 276 12.76 12.56 -7.86
CA LEU A 276 11.36 12.19 -7.65
C LEU A 276 11.15 11.51 -6.30
N THR A 277 11.98 10.53 -5.96
CA THR A 277 11.86 9.78 -4.70
C THR A 277 12.02 10.68 -3.48
N LYS A 278 12.87 11.71 -3.55
CA LYS A 278 12.97 12.74 -2.50
C LYS A 278 11.69 13.57 -2.36
N CYS A 279 11.06 13.95 -3.47
CA CYS A 279 9.75 14.63 -3.43
C CYS A 279 8.67 13.73 -2.80
N LEU A 280 8.67 12.44 -3.13
CA LEU A 280 7.78 11.43 -2.54
C LEU A 280 8.04 11.23 -1.05
N ALA A 281 9.29 11.19 -0.62
CA ALA A 281 9.64 11.10 0.80
C ALA A 281 9.11 12.29 1.61
N HIS A 282 9.17 13.50 1.05
CA HIS A 282 8.59 14.70 1.69
C HIS A 282 7.06 14.65 1.73
N PHE A 283 6.42 14.09 0.70
CA PHE A 283 4.97 13.83 0.72
C PHE A 283 4.58 12.81 1.80
N TYR A 284 5.33 11.71 1.93
CA TYR A 284 5.10 10.69 2.96
C TYR A 284 5.29 11.23 4.38
N MET A 285 6.17 12.22 4.57
CA MET A 285 6.52 12.74 5.89
C MET A 285 5.29 13.22 6.69
N ASN A 286 4.29 13.80 6.03
CA ASN A 286 3.04 14.19 6.68
C ASN A 286 2.33 12.98 7.32
N TYR A 287 2.24 11.86 6.59
CA TYR A 287 1.63 10.63 7.09
C TYR A 287 2.47 10.00 8.21
N VAL A 288 3.80 9.93 8.01
CA VAL A 288 4.74 9.39 9.00
C VAL A 288 4.65 10.14 10.33
N ASN A 289 4.61 11.47 10.29
CA ASN A 289 4.43 12.30 11.48
C ASN A 289 3.10 12.01 12.18
N THR A 290 1.99 12.00 11.44
CA THR A 290 0.66 11.66 11.99
C THR A 290 0.65 10.28 12.65
N TYR A 291 1.28 9.28 12.04
CA TYR A 291 1.34 7.93 12.61
C TYR A 291 2.25 7.87 13.84
N GLY A 292 3.36 8.60 13.84
CA GLY A 292 4.27 8.71 14.98
C GLY A 292 3.67 9.43 16.20
N GLU A 293 2.82 10.42 15.97
CA GLU A 293 2.02 11.09 16.99
C GLU A 293 0.94 10.15 17.56
N ALA A 294 0.24 9.42 16.69
CA ALA A 294 -0.80 8.47 17.09
C ALA A 294 -0.26 7.25 17.83
N ILE A 295 0.98 6.82 17.52
CA ILE A 295 1.61 5.63 18.10
C ILE A 295 2.98 6.02 18.68
N PRO A 296 3.07 6.35 19.98
CA PRO A 296 4.34 6.75 20.61
C PRO A 296 5.43 5.67 20.59
N SER A 297 5.06 4.40 20.49
CA SER A 297 6.02 3.28 20.43
C SER A 297 6.56 3.02 19.01
N LEU A 298 6.03 3.70 18.00
CA LEU A 298 6.41 3.53 16.61
C LEU A 298 7.83 4.08 16.40
N LYS A 299 8.71 3.21 15.90
CA LYS A 299 10.13 3.51 15.65
C LYS A 299 10.42 3.59 14.16
N ARG A 300 9.68 2.84 13.35
CA ARG A 300 9.92 2.69 11.92
C ARG A 300 8.63 2.70 11.12
N VAL A 301 8.62 3.43 10.02
CA VAL A 301 7.57 3.37 8.99
C VAL A 301 8.23 3.08 7.65
N ILE A 302 7.64 2.18 6.87
CA ILE A 302 8.08 1.88 5.50
C ILE A 302 6.90 2.13 4.58
N MET A 303 7.07 3.03 3.61
CA MET A 303 6.06 3.35 2.60
C MET A 303 6.66 3.10 1.23
N ASN A 304 6.11 2.15 0.47
CA ASN A 304 6.63 1.80 -0.86
C ASN A 304 8.12 1.41 -0.90
N GLY A 305 8.76 1.05 0.21
CA GLY A 305 10.21 0.82 0.22
C GLY A 305 11.07 2.05 0.52
N GLU A 306 10.46 3.20 0.82
CA GLU A 306 11.10 4.30 1.54
C GLU A 306 11.09 4.01 3.04
N PHE A 307 12.25 4.12 3.70
CA PHE A 307 12.42 3.76 5.12
C PHE A 307 12.53 5.02 5.97
N PHE A 308 11.60 5.16 6.92
CA PHE A 308 11.58 6.26 7.88
C PHE A 308 11.91 5.74 9.27
N GLU A 309 12.91 6.35 9.91
CA GLU A 309 13.32 6.03 11.28
C GLU A 309 13.04 7.21 12.20
N ARG A 310 12.47 6.92 13.37
CA ARG A 310 12.28 7.91 14.43
C ARG A 310 13.57 8.07 15.21
N LYS A 311 14.13 9.29 15.24
CA LYS A 311 15.18 9.64 16.19
C LYS A 311 14.55 10.29 17.41
N LEU A 312 14.81 9.69 18.56
CA LEU A 312 14.40 10.22 19.86
C LEU A 312 15.39 11.28 20.29
N GLY A 313 14.90 12.49 20.56
CA GLY A 313 15.71 13.65 20.92
C GLY A 313 14.95 14.61 21.84
N LYS A 314 15.36 15.88 21.87
CA LYS A 314 14.58 16.93 22.55
C LYS A 314 13.27 17.22 21.81
N THR A 315 13.28 17.03 20.51
CA THR A 315 12.12 16.97 19.61
C THR A 315 12.22 15.64 18.89
N ASP A 316 11.15 14.85 18.89
CA ASP A 316 11.09 13.64 18.09
C ASP A 316 11.11 14.03 16.61
N GLU A 317 12.02 13.44 15.85
CA GLU A 317 12.17 13.69 14.42
C GLU A 317 12.11 12.38 13.63
N TRP A 318 11.56 12.47 12.43
CA TRP A 318 11.53 11.36 11.47
C TRP A 318 12.48 11.65 10.32
N ILE A 319 13.29 10.66 9.99
CA ILE A 319 14.30 10.78 8.93
C ILE A 319 14.10 9.67 7.92
N CYS A 320 14.03 10.05 6.65
CA CYS A 320 14.05 9.11 5.55
C CYS A 320 15.49 8.66 5.27
N ALA A 321 15.72 7.36 5.08
CA ALA A 321 17.03 6.80 4.76
C ALA A 321 17.58 7.26 3.39
N TYR A 322 16.72 7.78 2.52
CA TYR A 322 17.05 8.14 1.13
C TYR A 322 16.92 9.65 0.83
N ASP A 323 16.59 10.47 1.83
CA ASP A 323 16.50 11.94 1.71
C ASP A 323 17.86 12.63 1.97
#